data_AF-A0A357G0W4-F1
#
_entry.id   AF-A0A357G0W4-F1
#
_cell.length_a   1.000
_cell.length_b   1.000
_cell.length_c   1.000
_cell.angle_alpha   90.00
_cell.angle_beta   90.00
_cell.angle_gamma   90.00
#
_symmetry.space_group_name_H-M   'P 1'
#
loop_
_entity.id
_entity.type
_entity.pdbx_description
1 polymer ?
#
loop_
_entity_poly.entity_id
_entity_poly.type
_entity_poly.pdbx_seq_one_letter_code
_entity_poly.pdbx_strand_id
1 'polypeptide(L)' 'AARRAALTLLETVLVQKQPLDAALENSDKFRALPQRDRGFVRMLVATTLRRLGQIDDLIERNL' A
#
# COMPACT_ATOMS: atom_id res chain seq x y z
N ALA A 1 8.37 10.86 1.15
CA ALA A 1 7.67 10.49 -0.10
C ALA A 1 7.13 9.05 -0.06
N ALA A 2 7.97 8.04 0.24
CA ALA A 2 7.60 6.62 0.23
C ALA A 2 6.29 6.27 0.96
N ARG A 3 6.10 6.66 2.24
CA ARG A 3 4.86 6.35 2.99
C ARG A 3 3.59 6.89 2.33
N ARG A 4 3.65 8.08 1.71
CA ARG A 4 2.51 8.64 0.96
C ARG A 4 2.21 7.82 -0.29
N ALA A 5 3.24 7.40 -1.03
CA ALA A 5 3.06 6.54 -2.20
C ALA A 5 2.45 5.18 -1.80
N ALA A 6 2.87 4.60 -0.67
CA ALA A 6 2.26 3.39 -0.13
C ALA A 6 0.79 3.58 0.26
N LEU A 7 0.44 4.70 0.90
CA LEU A 7 -0.94 5.02 1.23
C LEU A 7 -1.81 5.16 -0.04
N THR A 8 -1.33 5.87 -1.06
CA THR A 8 -2.04 5.99 -2.34
C THR A 8 -2.25 4.62 -2.99
N LEU A 9 -1.25 3.73 -2.97
CA LEU A 9 -1.40 2.37 -3.49
C LEU A 9 -2.43 1.56 -2.69
N LEU A 10 -2.42 1.66 -1.35
CA LEU A 10 -3.41 1.00 -0.50
C LEU A 10 -4.82 1.53 -0.78
N GLU A 11 -4.99 2.82 -1.02
CA GLU A 11 -6.28 3.41 -1.41
C GLU A 11 -6.76 2.86 -2.76
N THR A 12 -5.89 2.83 -3.77
CA THR A 12 -6.20 2.25 -5.09
C THR A 12 -6.60 0.77 -4.99
N VAL A 13 -5.93 -0.01 -4.14
CA VAL A 13 -6.25 -1.44 -3.98
C VAL A 13 -7.49 -1.66 -3.13
N LEU A 14 -7.57 -1.03 -1.96
CA LEU A 14 -8.62 -1.32 -0.96
C LEU A 14 -9.93 -0.59 -1.25
N VAL A 15 -9.86 0.65 -1.74
CA VAL A 15 -11.04 1.48 -2.02
C VAL A 15 -11.46 1.32 -3.47
N GLN A 16 -10.54 1.51 -4.42
CA GLN A 16 -10.84 1.44 -5.85
C GLN A 16 -10.86 0.01 -6.40
N LYS A 17 -10.57 -0.99 -5.55
CA LYS A 17 -10.63 -2.43 -5.86
C LYS A 17 -9.77 -2.84 -7.06
N GLN A 18 -8.66 -2.16 -7.29
CA GLN A 18 -7.71 -2.56 -8.33
C GLN A 18 -6.75 -3.63 -7.81
N PRO A 19 -6.35 -4.61 -8.65
CA PRO A 19 -5.29 -5.54 -8.30
C PRO A 19 -3.98 -4.80 -7.96
N LEU A 20 -3.23 -5.31 -6.98
CA LEU A 20 -1.98 -4.68 -6.55
C LEU A 20 -0.96 -4.54 -7.68
N ASP A 21 -0.84 -5.54 -8.55
CA ASP A 21 0.11 -5.52 -9.66
C ASP A 21 -0.21 -4.37 -10.63
N ALA A 22 -1.49 -4.22 -11.00
CA ALA A 22 -1.95 -3.10 -11.82
C ALA A 22 -1.73 -1.73 -11.14
N ALA A 23 -2.00 -1.63 -9.83
CA ALA A 23 -1.78 -0.39 -9.08
C ALA A 23 -0.28 0.00 -9.04
N LEU A 24 0.62 -0.97 -8.93
CA LEU A 24 2.07 -0.74 -8.95
C LEU A 24 2.58 -0.32 -10.33
N GLU A 25 2.05 -0.93 -11.41
CA GLU A 25 2.41 -0.60 -12.79
C GLU A 25 1.95 0.81 -13.20
N ASN A 26 0.74 1.19 -12.77
CA ASN A 26 0.09 2.45 -13.14
C ASN A 26 0.47 3.64 -12.24
N SER A 27 1.25 3.42 -11.17
CA SER A 27 1.62 4.48 -10.23
C SER A 27 2.93 5.19 -10.63
N ASP A 28 2.81 6.33 -11.31
CA ASP A 28 3.95 7.19 -11.67
C ASP A 28 4.73 7.64 -10.43
N LYS A 29 4.00 7.98 -9.35
CA LYS A 29 4.60 8.39 -8.08
C LYS A 29 5.44 7.28 -7.45
N PHE A 30 5.03 6.02 -7.58
CA PHE A 30 5.80 4.88 -7.09
C PHE A 30 7.04 4.63 -7.98
N ARG A 31 6.87 4.69 -9.31
CA ARG A 31 7.96 4.46 -10.27
C ARG A 31 9.05 5.51 -10.20
N ALA A 32 8.69 6.76 -9.91
CA ALA A 32 9.62 7.87 -9.74
C ALA A 32 10.50 7.80 -8.47
N LEU A 33 10.19 6.89 -7.51
CA LEU A 33 10.98 6.76 -6.28
C LEU A 33 12.33 6.07 -6.54
N PRO A 34 13.38 6.38 -5.75
CA PRO A 34 14.62 5.61 -5.72
C PRO A 34 14.36 4.13 -5.42
N GLN A 35 15.24 3.24 -5.90
CA GLN A 35 15.06 1.79 -5.73
C GLN A 35 14.86 1.34 -4.27
N ARG A 36 15.61 1.93 -3.34
CA ARG A 36 15.47 1.68 -1.89
C ARG A 36 14.06 2.01 -1.39
N ASP A 37 13.53 3.16 -1.78
CA ASP A 37 12.20 3.62 -1.39
C ASP A 37 11.11 2.74 -2.00
N ARG A 38 11.28 2.28 -3.24
CA ARG A 38 10.36 1.32 -3.87
C ARG A 38 10.32 0.00 -3.10
N GLY A 39 11.47 -0.49 -2.62
CA GLY A 39 11.55 -1.67 -1.76
C GLY A 39 10.76 -1.47 -0.46
N PHE A 40 10.95 -0.33 0.20
CA PHE A 40 10.22 0.01 1.42
C PHE A 40 8.70 0.11 1.19
N VAL A 41 8.27 0.74 0.09
CA VAL A 41 6.84 0.82 -0.29
C VAL A 41 6.24 -0.57 -0.50
N ARG A 42 6.90 -1.43 -1.29
CA ARG A 42 6.40 -2.80 -1.53
C ARG A 42 6.26 -3.60 -0.25
N MET A 43 7.25 -3.52 0.64
CA MET A 43 7.22 -4.20 1.93
C MET A 43 6.04 -3.71 2.78
N LEU A 44 5.84 -2.38 2.86
CA LEU A 44 4.75 -1.79 3.62
C LEU A 44 3.38 -2.22 3.06
N VAL A 45 3.14 -2.03 1.75
CA VAL A 45 1.86 -2.39 1.10
C VAL A 45 1.57 -3.88 1.24
N ALA A 46 2.53 -4.75 0.92
CA ALA A 46 2.33 -6.20 1.00
C ALA A 46 2.09 -6.67 2.45
N THR A 47 2.74 -6.04 3.44
CA THR A 47 2.54 -6.39 4.85
C THR A 47 1.16 -5.95 5.33
N THR A 48 0.73 -4.73 4.99
CA THR A 48 -0.61 -4.24 5.31
C THR A 48 -1.69 -5.13 4.71
N LEU A 49 -1.61 -5.44 3.42
CA LEU A 49 -2.61 -6.29 2.75
C LEU A 49 -2.66 -7.70 3.34
N ARG A 50 -1.51 -8.32 3.64
CA ARG A 50 -1.45 -9.66 4.26
C ARG A 50 -2.06 -9.70 5.66
N ARG A 51 -1.94 -8.60 6.41
CA ARG A 51 -2.42 -8.48 7.80
C ARG A 51 -3.69 -7.65 7.91
N LEU A 52 -4.41 -7.40 6.80
CA LEU A 52 -5.50 -6.44 6.76
C LEU A 52 -6.56 -6.74 7.84
N GLY A 53 -7.06 -7.98 7.88
CA GLY A 53 -8.05 -8.37 8.91
C GLY A 53 -7.55 -8.28 10.35
N GLN A 54 -6.26 -8.50 10.61
CA GLN A 54 -5.68 -8.31 11.95
C GLN A 54 -5.58 -6.83 12.31
N ILE A 55 -5.22 -5.99 11.34
CA ILE A 55 -5.13 -4.53 11.51
C ILE A 55 -6.53 -3.95 11.74
N ASP A 56 -7.51 -4.37 10.95
CA ASP A 56 -8.90 -3.92 11.05
C ASP A 56 -9.51 -4.35 12.39
N ASP A 57 -9.32 -5.61 12.83
CA ASP A 57 -9.78 -6.08 14.15
C ASP A 57 -9.16 -5.27 15.32
N LEU A 58 -7.88 -4.90 15.22
CA LEU A 58 -7.25 -4.05 16.22
C LEU A 58 -7.80 -2.62 16.20
N ILE A 59 -8.10 -2.07 15.03
CA ILE A 59 -8.70 -0.74 14.89
C ILE A 59 -10.11 -0.75 15.49
N GLU A 60 -10.95 -1.72 15.12
CA GLU A 60 -12.33 -1.84 15.60
C GLU A 60 -12.42 -2.01 17.13
N ARG A 61 -11.48 -2.73 17.76
CA ARG A 61 -11.45 -2.91 19.22
C ARG A 61 -11.06 -1.67 20.02
N ASN A 62 -10.42 -0.68 19.38
CA ASN A 62 -9.87 0.51 20.03
C ASN A 62 -10.54 1.81 19.55
N LEU A 63 -11.56 1.71 18.70
CA LEU A 63 -12.48 2.78 18.33
C LEU A 63 -13.74 2.70 19.19
#